data_AF-A0A7K2MJT7-F1
#
_entry.id   AF-A0A7K2MJT7-F1
#
_cell.length_a   1.000
_cell.length_b   1.000
_cell.length_c   1.000
_cell.angle_alpha   90.00
_cell.angle_beta   90.00
_cell.angle_gamma   90.00
#
_symmetry.space_group_name_H-M   'P 1'
#
loop_
_entity.id
_entity.type
_entity.pdbx_description
1 polymer ?
#
loop_
_entity_poly.entity_id
_entity_poly.type
_entity_poly.pdbx_seq_one_letter_code
_entity_poly.pdbx_strand_id
1 'polypeptide(L)'
;MTTPTTPPAGPPARGRRRAPSRMERAAGRAAALQRPRVLLALLLLLALTCVMLLDGYLRAEVGGDQRVRTGASASDVPEDVLDGGPILSFPGGQATTVSVPDKTIVLTFDDGPDPTWTPQVLDILQKYDVPGTFFLVGSMVSRHPGIVRDMVEQGNEVGVHTFTHVDLSYQSQARVTREIEQTQLALAGAAGITTTLFRAPYSSQTDAIDDYSWPVYESLGQDGYTSVFIDTDSDDWKRPGVSKIVEWATPEDGEGASVLFHDAGGERSQTIEALPKYIEKMKAKGYTFTTVSGATAEQRPASGAPHSTGSGDGLQAAHHKATGATLYEGKALIAAVAVAEWTVPALSAGLVIVGVAVMGRFALMLVLARRHHRRRNGRRFGWGPPVTGPVSVIVPAYNEKECIEATLRSLARSTHPIEIIVVDDGSTDGTADIAESLGLPGVRVVRQANAGKPAALNNGVRHARYDIVVMMDGDTVFEPDTVRHLVQPFADPSVGAVAGNAKVGNRRTLIGAWQHIEYV
;
A
#
# COMPACT_ATOMS: atom_id res chain seq x y z
N MET A 1 62.49 -41.86 -40.06
CA MET A 1 61.43 -40.98 -39.54
C MET A 1 62.04 -40.11 -38.46
N THR A 2 62.36 -38.86 -38.79
CA THR A 2 62.99 -37.89 -37.89
C THR A 2 62.11 -36.64 -37.90
N THR A 3 61.46 -36.38 -36.77
CA THR A 3 60.57 -35.24 -36.52
C THR A 3 61.40 -33.96 -36.28
N PRO A 4 61.01 -32.78 -36.81
CA PRO A 4 61.68 -31.52 -36.49
C PRO A 4 61.09 -30.89 -35.23
N THR A 5 61.96 -30.44 -34.33
CA THR A 5 61.67 -29.68 -33.12
C THR A 5 61.48 -28.18 -33.43
N THR A 6 60.42 -27.58 -32.90
CA THR A 6 60.11 -26.13 -33.00
C THR A 6 60.69 -25.40 -31.77
N PRO A 7 61.25 -24.18 -31.90
CA PRO A 7 61.80 -23.42 -30.76
C PRO A 7 60.68 -22.69 -29.97
N PRO A 8 60.89 -22.39 -28.67
CA PRO A 8 59.87 -21.81 -27.81
C PRO A 8 59.63 -20.32 -28.07
N ALA A 9 58.36 -19.90 -27.94
CA ALA A 9 57.88 -18.54 -28.12
C ALA A 9 58.37 -17.60 -27.00
N GLY A 10 58.83 -16.40 -27.39
CA GLY A 10 59.16 -15.31 -26.46
C GLY A 10 57.91 -14.71 -25.78
N PRO A 11 58.07 -13.98 -24.67
CA PRO A 11 56.94 -13.50 -23.87
C PRO A 11 56.17 -12.38 -24.60
N PRO A 12 54.84 -12.28 -24.42
CA PRO A 12 54.02 -11.30 -25.12
C PRO A 12 54.29 -9.89 -24.60
N ALA A 13 54.41 -8.93 -25.53
CA ALA A 13 54.57 -7.52 -25.24
C ALA A 13 53.38 -6.98 -24.42
N ARG A 14 53.66 -6.30 -23.30
CA ARG A 14 52.67 -5.58 -22.50
C ARG A 14 52.05 -4.43 -23.32
N GLY A 15 50.89 -4.69 -23.94
CA GLY A 15 50.07 -3.66 -24.55
C GLY A 15 49.60 -2.64 -23.50
N ARG A 16 49.92 -1.36 -23.72
CA ARG A 16 49.38 -0.24 -22.94
C ARG A 16 47.85 -0.27 -23.03
N ARG A 17 47.15 -0.42 -21.89
CA ARG A 17 45.68 -0.26 -21.83
C ARG A 17 45.32 1.14 -22.31
N ARG A 18 44.51 1.22 -23.37
CA ARG A 18 43.99 2.47 -23.95
C ARG A 18 43.16 3.20 -22.90
N ALA A 19 43.41 4.50 -22.69
CA ALA A 19 42.61 5.30 -21.79
C ALA A 19 41.16 5.39 -22.30
N PRO A 20 40.15 5.23 -21.44
CA PRO A 20 38.75 5.20 -21.87
C PRO A 20 38.35 6.54 -22.50
N SER A 21 37.65 6.44 -23.62
CA SER A 21 37.15 7.55 -24.41
C SER A 21 36.14 8.40 -23.62
N ARG A 22 35.92 9.64 -24.06
CA ARG A 22 35.00 10.58 -23.40
C ARG A 22 33.56 10.03 -23.32
N MET A 23 33.15 9.23 -24.31
CA MET A 23 31.86 8.54 -24.35
C MET A 23 31.78 7.38 -23.35
N GLU A 24 32.81 6.55 -23.21
CA GLU A 24 32.84 5.46 -22.22
C GLU A 24 32.80 6.01 -20.78
N ARG A 25 33.44 7.15 -20.51
CA ARG A 25 33.34 7.83 -19.21
C ARG A 25 31.95 8.40 -18.94
N ALA A 26 31.27 8.92 -19.97
CA ALA A 26 29.90 9.42 -19.85
C ALA A 26 28.89 8.28 -19.64
N ALA A 27 29.04 7.17 -20.37
CA ALA A 27 28.24 5.96 -20.20
C ALA A 27 28.45 5.32 -18.82
N GLY A 28 29.70 5.24 -18.35
CA GLY A 28 30.03 4.75 -17.01
C GLY A 28 29.45 5.62 -15.89
N ARG A 29 29.45 6.96 -16.05
CA ARG A 29 28.78 7.88 -15.11
C ARG A 29 27.25 7.74 -15.14
N ALA A 30 26.65 7.60 -16.32
CA ALA A 30 25.20 7.38 -16.44
C ALA A 30 24.76 6.04 -15.82
N ALA A 31 25.51 4.96 -16.06
CA ALA A 31 25.28 3.66 -15.44
C ALA A 31 25.50 3.68 -13.91
N ALA A 32 26.51 4.41 -13.43
CA ALA A 32 26.75 4.60 -12.00
C ALA A 32 25.67 5.47 -11.32
N LEU A 33 25.07 6.44 -12.02
CA LEU A 33 23.96 7.28 -11.53
C LEU A 33 22.61 6.54 -11.50
N GLN A 34 22.43 5.48 -12.30
CA GLN A 34 21.21 4.65 -12.27
C GLN A 34 21.17 3.69 -11.08
N ARG A 35 22.30 3.13 -10.67
CA ARG A 35 22.38 2.17 -9.53
C ARG A 35 21.80 2.69 -8.21
N PRO A 36 22.14 3.90 -7.72
CA PRO A 36 21.58 4.42 -6.47
C PRO A 36 20.09 4.79 -6.61
N ARG A 37 19.64 5.20 -7.80
CA ARG A 37 18.21 5.50 -8.05
C ARG A 37 17.36 4.23 -8.04
N VAL A 38 17.84 3.15 -8.66
CA VAL A 38 17.17 1.85 -8.64
C VAL A 38 17.15 1.29 -7.22
N LEU A 39 18.27 1.38 -6.49
CA LEU A 39 18.32 0.98 -5.08
C LEU A 39 17.30 1.76 -4.23
N LEU A 40 17.26 3.09 -4.37
CA LEU A 40 16.31 3.93 -3.66
C LEU A 40 14.86 3.61 -4.02
N ALA A 41 14.56 3.36 -5.30
CA ALA A 41 13.23 2.96 -5.73
C ALA A 41 12.81 1.60 -5.16
N LEU A 42 13.73 0.63 -5.12
CA LEU A 42 13.48 -0.68 -4.51
C LEU A 42 13.29 -0.59 -2.99
N LEU A 43 14.08 0.24 -2.31
CA LEU A 43 13.91 0.49 -0.87
C LEU A 43 12.58 1.18 -0.56
N LEU A 44 12.18 2.16 -1.38
CA LEU A 44 10.88 2.81 -1.26
C LEU A 44 9.74 1.82 -1.49
N LEU A 45 9.84 0.98 -2.53
CA LEU A 45 8.85 -0.05 -2.81
C LEU A 45 8.75 -1.05 -1.66
N LEU A 46 9.88 -1.49 -1.11
CA LEU A 46 9.92 -2.39 0.04
C LEU A 46 9.25 -1.74 1.26
N ALA A 47 9.59 -0.50 1.57
CA ALA A 47 8.98 0.25 2.67
C ALA A 47 7.46 0.39 2.49
N LEU A 48 7.00 0.72 1.28
CA LEU A 48 5.58 0.80 0.93
C LEU A 48 4.88 -0.54 1.13
N THR A 49 5.52 -1.62 0.68
CA THR A 49 4.99 -2.99 0.81
C THR A 49 4.86 -3.37 2.28
N CYS A 50 5.87 -3.09 3.10
CA CYS A 50 5.84 -3.34 4.53
C CYS A 50 4.72 -2.55 5.22
N VAL A 51 4.54 -1.28 4.86
CA VAL A 51 3.45 -0.44 5.38
C VAL A 51 2.08 -1.01 5.01
N MET A 52 1.88 -1.43 3.76
CA MET A 52 0.61 -2.02 3.33
C MET A 52 0.33 -3.37 4.00
N LEU A 53 1.36 -4.21 4.17
CA LEU A 53 1.22 -5.48 4.90
C LEU A 53 0.88 -5.26 6.37
N LEU A 54 1.50 -4.25 7.00
CA LEU A 54 1.19 -3.87 8.38
C LEU A 54 -0.26 -3.37 8.51
N ASP A 55 -0.71 -2.47 7.63
CA ASP A 55 -2.09 -1.97 7.62
C ASP A 55 -3.11 -3.11 7.42
N GLY A 56 -2.86 -4.01 6.47
CA GLY A 56 -3.70 -5.19 6.24
C GLY A 56 -3.74 -6.18 7.42
N TYR A 57 -2.62 -6.34 8.13
CA TYR A 57 -2.56 -7.16 9.35
C TYR A 57 -3.34 -6.51 10.51
N LEU A 58 -3.23 -5.19 10.70
CA LEU A 58 -3.93 -4.46 11.77
C LEU A 58 -5.44 -4.40 11.56
N ARG A 59 -5.91 -4.38 10.31
CA ARG A 59 -7.34 -4.45 9.96
C ARG A 59 -7.90 -5.86 9.99
N ALA A 60 -7.10 -6.85 10.39
CA ALA A 60 -7.41 -8.28 10.33
C ALA A 60 -7.85 -8.77 8.92
N GLU A 61 -7.53 -8.03 7.86
CA GLU A 61 -7.76 -8.45 6.47
C GLU A 61 -6.82 -9.61 6.07
N VAL A 62 -5.66 -9.70 6.73
CA VAL A 62 -4.68 -10.77 6.54
C VAL A 62 -4.50 -11.56 7.83
N GLY A 63 -4.89 -12.83 7.81
CA GLY A 63 -4.68 -13.75 8.93
C GLY A 63 -5.70 -13.63 10.08
N GLY A 64 -6.81 -12.92 9.86
CA GLY A 64 -7.99 -13.00 10.71
C GLY A 64 -8.66 -14.37 10.59
N ASP A 65 -9.09 -14.92 11.71
CA ASP A 65 -9.83 -16.18 11.80
C ASP A 65 -11.16 -15.90 12.49
N GLN A 66 -12.26 -16.07 11.74
CA GLN A 66 -13.62 -15.81 12.21
C GLN A 66 -14.34 -17.12 12.58
N ARG A 67 -13.62 -18.24 12.59
CA ARG A 67 -14.19 -19.51 13.04
C ARG A 67 -14.35 -19.46 14.56
N VAL A 68 -15.53 -19.84 14.99
CA VAL A 68 -15.88 -20.00 16.41
C VAL A 68 -16.29 -21.45 16.61
N ARG A 69 -15.73 -22.11 17.62
CA ARG A 69 -16.09 -23.50 17.92
C ARG A 69 -17.43 -23.52 18.66
N THR A 70 -18.28 -24.49 18.31
CA THR A 70 -19.56 -24.71 19.01
C THR A 70 -19.65 -26.15 19.51
N GLY A 71 -19.88 -26.33 20.81
CA GLY A 71 -20.31 -27.60 21.40
C GLY A 71 -19.26 -28.72 21.34
N ALA A 72 -18.24 -28.62 22.19
CA ALA A 72 -17.31 -29.72 22.46
C ALA A 72 -17.49 -30.27 23.89
N SER A 73 -16.90 -31.43 24.16
CA SER A 73 -16.85 -32.01 25.52
C SER A 73 -15.98 -31.14 26.43
N ALA A 74 -16.31 -31.13 27.72
CA ALA A 74 -15.55 -30.47 28.79
C ALA A 74 -15.08 -31.49 29.83
N SER A 75 -14.88 -32.75 29.42
CA SER A 75 -14.53 -33.86 30.30
C SER A 75 -13.14 -33.77 30.91
N ASP A 76 -12.22 -33.04 30.26
CA ASP A 76 -10.86 -32.83 30.72
C ASP A 76 -10.75 -31.58 31.62
N VAL A 77 -11.83 -30.79 31.74
CA VAL A 77 -11.90 -29.58 32.56
C VAL A 77 -12.32 -29.95 33.99
N PRO A 78 -11.62 -29.48 35.04
CA PRO A 78 -12.05 -29.72 36.41
C PRO A 78 -13.45 -29.17 36.70
N GLU A 79 -14.32 -29.96 37.33
CA GLU A 79 -15.69 -29.52 37.70
C GLU A 79 -15.68 -28.24 38.55
N ASP A 80 -14.73 -28.12 39.50
CA ASP A 80 -14.55 -26.93 40.34
C ASP A 80 -14.24 -25.64 39.54
N VAL A 81 -13.79 -25.76 38.28
CA VAL A 81 -13.58 -24.64 37.37
C VAL A 81 -14.86 -24.31 36.61
N LEU A 82 -15.57 -25.33 36.12
CA LEU A 82 -16.81 -25.15 35.36
C LEU A 82 -17.92 -24.54 36.24
N ASP A 83 -18.05 -25.03 37.47
CA ASP A 83 -19.03 -24.56 38.47
C ASP A 83 -18.49 -23.44 39.37
N GLY A 84 -17.27 -22.97 39.08
CA GLY A 84 -16.56 -21.97 39.86
C GLY A 84 -16.95 -20.53 39.57
N GLY A 85 -16.30 -19.59 40.27
CA GLY A 85 -16.45 -18.16 40.00
C GLY A 85 -15.76 -17.70 38.71
N PRO A 86 -16.07 -16.50 38.22
CA PRO A 86 -15.66 -16.03 36.89
C PRO A 86 -14.18 -15.64 36.81
N ILE A 87 -13.41 -15.66 37.90
CA ILE A 87 -12.00 -15.27 37.90
C ILE A 87 -11.14 -16.51 38.10
N LEU A 88 -10.51 -16.99 37.03
CA LEU A 88 -9.65 -18.17 37.02
C LEU A 88 -8.18 -17.77 37.06
N SER A 89 -7.46 -18.29 38.05
CA SER A 89 -6.01 -18.10 38.20
C SER A 89 -5.30 -19.41 38.53
N PHE A 90 -3.97 -19.43 38.42
CA PHE A 90 -3.15 -20.64 38.62
C PHE A 90 -2.08 -20.46 39.71
N PRO A 91 -2.45 -20.11 40.96
CA PRO A 91 -1.48 -19.95 42.04
C PRO A 91 -0.74 -21.27 42.30
N GLY A 92 0.59 -21.25 42.20
CA GLY A 92 1.40 -22.46 42.36
C GLY A 92 1.15 -23.53 41.29
N GLY A 93 0.57 -23.15 40.15
CA GLY A 93 0.28 -24.06 39.02
C GLY A 93 -1.03 -24.85 39.14
N GLN A 94 -1.87 -24.59 40.14
CA GLN A 94 -3.18 -25.22 40.29
C GLN A 94 -4.30 -24.24 39.94
N ALA A 95 -5.25 -24.69 39.13
CA ALA A 95 -6.43 -23.90 38.78
C ALA A 95 -7.24 -23.55 40.04
N THR A 96 -7.60 -22.28 40.20
CA THR A 96 -8.46 -21.80 41.28
C THR A 96 -9.38 -20.71 40.73
N THR A 97 -10.67 -20.84 41.01
CA THR A 97 -11.70 -19.87 40.65
C THR A 97 -12.07 -19.00 41.85
N VAL A 98 -12.45 -17.75 41.59
CA VAL A 98 -12.81 -16.76 42.60
C VAL A 98 -14.12 -16.09 42.16
N SER A 99 -15.12 -16.13 43.03
CA SER A 99 -16.43 -15.47 42.80
C SER A 99 -16.33 -13.97 43.06
N VAL A 100 -17.21 -13.18 42.47
CA VAL A 100 -17.33 -11.75 42.83
C VAL A 100 -18.04 -11.63 44.19
N PRO A 101 -17.58 -10.81 45.15
CA PRO A 101 -18.25 -10.64 46.44
C PRO A 101 -19.73 -10.24 46.32
N ASP A 102 -20.56 -10.69 47.27
CA ASP A 102 -21.97 -10.31 47.35
C ASP A 102 -22.17 -8.80 47.28
N LYS A 103 -23.22 -8.37 46.57
CA LYS A 103 -23.55 -6.95 46.32
C LYS A 103 -22.41 -6.14 45.68
N THR A 104 -21.47 -6.78 44.97
CA THR A 104 -20.41 -6.11 44.20
C THR A 104 -20.54 -6.39 42.71
N ILE A 105 -20.39 -5.35 41.87
CA ILE A 105 -20.39 -5.45 40.41
C ILE A 105 -19.00 -5.13 39.85
N VAL A 106 -18.52 -6.00 38.97
CA VAL A 106 -17.36 -5.73 38.11
C VAL A 106 -17.86 -5.52 36.68
N LEU A 107 -17.84 -4.27 36.23
CA LEU A 107 -18.20 -3.94 34.85
C LEU A 107 -17.03 -4.28 33.92
N THR A 108 -17.28 -5.13 32.94
CA THR A 108 -16.28 -5.53 31.95
C THR A 108 -16.67 -5.13 30.53
N PHE A 109 -15.69 -4.68 29.75
CA PHE A 109 -15.90 -4.19 28.38
C PHE A 109 -14.92 -4.85 27.41
N ASP A 110 -15.44 -5.46 26.35
CA ASP A 110 -14.65 -6.18 25.35
C ASP A 110 -14.61 -5.44 23.98
N ASP A 111 -13.64 -5.85 23.16
CA ASP A 111 -13.34 -5.41 21.78
C ASP A 111 -12.62 -4.08 21.61
N GLY A 112 -12.62 -3.22 22.63
CA GLY A 112 -12.08 -1.86 22.57
C GLY A 112 -10.57 -1.77 22.27
N PRO A 113 -10.07 -0.54 22.05
CA PRO A 113 -10.82 0.73 22.01
C PRO A 113 -11.37 1.09 20.62
N ASP A 114 -12.59 1.61 20.56
CA ASP A 114 -13.19 2.27 19.39
C ASP A 114 -13.14 3.81 19.56
N PRO A 115 -12.79 4.58 18.50
CA PRO A 115 -12.66 6.03 18.60
C PRO A 115 -13.98 6.80 18.80
N THR A 116 -15.13 6.14 18.64
CA THR A 116 -16.46 6.73 18.79
C THR A 116 -17.10 6.34 20.12
N TRP A 117 -17.06 5.05 20.46
CA TRP A 117 -17.85 4.50 21.57
C TRP A 117 -17.08 4.44 22.89
N THR A 118 -15.83 3.96 22.90
CA THR A 118 -15.03 3.85 24.13
C THR A 118 -14.93 5.17 24.90
N PRO A 119 -14.66 6.34 24.28
CA PRO A 119 -14.64 7.61 25.02
C PRO A 119 -15.96 7.93 25.72
N GLN A 120 -17.11 7.59 25.12
CA GLN A 120 -18.42 7.82 25.72
C GLN A 120 -18.67 6.89 26.92
N VAL A 121 -18.18 5.64 26.87
CA VAL A 121 -18.21 4.72 28.02
C VAL A 121 -17.37 5.30 29.16
N LEU A 122 -16.15 5.73 28.88
CA LEU A 122 -15.25 6.35 29.86
C LEU A 122 -15.88 7.58 30.52
N ASP A 123 -16.51 8.46 29.74
CA ASP A 123 -17.22 9.64 30.25
C ASP A 123 -18.37 9.25 31.20
N ILE A 124 -19.11 8.18 30.88
CA ILE A 124 -20.18 7.66 31.76
C ILE A 124 -19.59 7.11 33.05
N LEU A 125 -18.58 6.26 32.98
CA LEU A 125 -17.92 5.67 34.15
C LEU A 125 -17.38 6.77 35.09
N GLN A 126 -16.69 7.76 34.53
CA GLN A 126 -16.20 8.92 35.27
C GLN A 126 -17.35 9.73 35.90
N LYS A 127 -18.43 10.00 35.15
CA LYS A 127 -19.59 10.76 35.65
C LYS A 127 -20.26 10.09 36.84
N TYR A 128 -20.32 8.76 36.85
CA TYR A 128 -20.94 8.00 37.93
C TYR A 128 -19.96 7.58 39.03
N ASP A 129 -18.67 7.91 38.92
CA ASP A 129 -17.62 7.46 39.85
C ASP A 129 -17.66 5.93 40.02
N VAL A 130 -17.54 5.23 38.89
CA VAL A 130 -17.58 3.77 38.78
C VAL A 130 -16.38 3.33 37.94
N PRO A 131 -15.52 2.43 38.43
CA PRO A 131 -14.45 1.87 37.62
C PRO A 131 -14.97 0.79 36.67
N GLY A 132 -14.25 0.56 35.57
CA GLY A 132 -14.46 -0.59 34.67
C GLY A 132 -13.17 -1.36 34.44
N THR A 133 -13.30 -2.61 33.98
CA THR A 133 -12.20 -3.45 33.49
C THR A 133 -12.37 -3.69 31.98
N PHE A 134 -11.40 -3.29 31.17
CA PHE A 134 -11.50 -3.32 29.70
C PHE A 134 -10.57 -4.38 29.11
N PHE A 135 -11.09 -5.33 28.34
CA PHE A 135 -10.30 -6.32 27.62
C PHE A 135 -10.08 -5.85 26.18
N LEU A 136 -8.87 -5.39 25.89
CA LEU A 136 -8.58 -4.66 24.66
C LEU A 136 -7.95 -5.55 23.59
N VAL A 137 -8.35 -5.32 22.35
CA VAL A 137 -7.77 -5.96 21.16
C VAL A 137 -6.51 -5.20 20.76
N GLY A 138 -5.36 -5.89 20.70
CA GLY A 138 -4.05 -5.24 20.50
C GLY A 138 -3.90 -4.43 19.21
N SER A 139 -4.57 -4.83 18.12
CA SER A 139 -4.62 -4.04 16.89
C SER A 139 -5.34 -2.71 17.09
N MET A 140 -6.43 -2.69 17.88
CA MET A 140 -7.19 -1.49 18.23
C MET A 140 -6.40 -0.58 19.18
N VAL A 141 -5.72 -1.17 20.18
CA VAL A 141 -4.78 -0.45 21.05
C VAL A 141 -3.71 0.26 20.21
N SER A 142 -3.18 -0.42 19.19
CA SER A 142 -2.13 0.13 18.33
C SER A 142 -2.61 1.30 17.47
N ARG A 143 -3.88 1.28 17.04
CA ARG A 143 -4.51 2.33 16.22
C ARG A 143 -4.98 3.52 17.05
N HIS A 144 -5.41 3.28 18.29
CA HIS A 144 -6.01 4.29 19.18
C HIS A 144 -5.32 4.38 20.55
N PRO A 145 -3.98 4.53 20.61
CA PRO A 145 -3.22 4.48 21.86
C PRO A 145 -3.58 5.60 22.85
N GLY A 146 -4.07 6.74 22.35
CA GLY A 146 -4.49 7.86 23.19
C GLY A 146 -5.66 7.49 24.11
N ILE A 147 -6.64 6.74 23.61
CA ILE A 147 -7.83 6.33 24.37
C ILE A 147 -7.43 5.37 25.49
N VAL A 148 -6.49 4.47 25.24
CA VAL A 148 -5.98 3.53 26.26
C VAL A 148 -5.24 4.26 27.37
N ARG A 149 -4.44 5.28 27.03
CA ARG A 149 -3.80 6.12 28.04
C ARG A 149 -4.84 6.82 28.91
N ASP A 150 -5.84 7.46 28.29
CA ASP A 150 -6.89 8.16 29.02
C ASP A 150 -7.70 7.20 29.91
N MET A 151 -8.00 5.98 29.42
CA MET A 151 -8.67 4.92 30.17
C MET A 151 -7.91 4.54 31.46
N VAL A 152 -6.59 4.31 31.36
CA VAL A 152 -5.73 3.97 32.51
C VAL A 152 -5.57 5.16 33.45
N GLU A 153 -5.38 6.37 32.92
CA GLU A 153 -5.26 7.61 33.73
C GLU A 153 -6.54 7.93 34.51
N GLN A 154 -7.71 7.50 34.01
CA GLN A 154 -8.99 7.61 34.71
C GLN A 154 -9.20 6.55 35.82
N GLY A 155 -8.24 5.64 36.02
CA GLY A 155 -8.30 4.62 37.08
C GLY A 155 -9.00 3.32 36.69
N ASN A 156 -9.27 3.10 35.39
CA ASN A 156 -9.85 1.85 34.90
C ASN A 156 -8.79 0.77 34.72
N GLU A 157 -9.21 -0.47 34.88
CA GLU A 157 -8.33 -1.62 34.67
C GLU A 157 -8.38 -2.10 33.21
N VAL A 158 -7.30 -2.72 32.76
CA VAL A 158 -7.11 -3.14 31.36
C VAL A 158 -6.56 -4.56 31.34
N GLY A 159 -7.12 -5.41 30.49
CA GLY A 159 -6.71 -6.78 30.19
C GLY A 159 -6.46 -7.00 28.70
N VAL A 160 -5.86 -8.15 28.38
CA VAL A 160 -5.58 -8.59 27.01
C VAL A 160 -6.78 -9.33 26.44
N HIS A 161 -7.19 -8.98 25.22
CA HIS A 161 -8.22 -9.67 24.43
C HIS A 161 -7.71 -10.17 23.08
N THR A 162 -6.45 -10.65 23.05
CA THR A 162 -5.67 -11.00 21.85
C THR A 162 -5.34 -9.80 20.95
N PHE A 163 -4.52 -9.99 19.92
CA PHE A 163 -4.09 -8.91 19.03
C PHE A 163 -5.05 -8.73 17.84
N THR A 164 -5.58 -9.83 17.31
CA THR A 164 -6.44 -9.86 16.10
C THR A 164 -7.83 -10.44 16.33
N HIS A 165 -8.24 -10.65 17.59
CA HIS A 165 -9.57 -11.16 17.96
C HIS A 165 -9.88 -12.56 17.39
N VAL A 166 -8.90 -13.47 17.51
CA VAL A 166 -9.01 -14.85 17.02
C VAL A 166 -9.47 -15.80 18.11
N ASP A 167 -10.26 -16.81 17.74
CA ASP A 167 -10.56 -17.94 18.62
C ASP A 167 -9.30 -18.78 18.84
N LEU A 168 -8.80 -18.77 20.09
CA LEU A 168 -7.54 -19.41 20.47
C LEU A 168 -7.60 -20.95 20.42
N SER A 169 -8.79 -21.56 20.49
CA SER A 169 -8.96 -23.02 20.44
C SER A 169 -8.57 -23.63 19.08
N TYR A 170 -8.50 -22.80 18.03
CA TYR A 170 -8.07 -23.20 16.69
C TYR A 170 -6.60 -22.89 16.40
N GLN A 171 -5.89 -22.25 17.33
CA GLN A 171 -4.56 -21.73 17.07
C GLN A 171 -3.46 -22.64 17.61
N SER A 172 -2.29 -22.58 16.99
CA SER A 172 -1.10 -23.20 17.56
C SER A 172 -0.62 -22.39 18.76
N GLN A 173 0.06 -23.04 19.71
CA GLN A 173 0.63 -22.37 20.89
C GLN A 173 1.52 -21.18 20.49
N ALA A 174 2.34 -21.34 19.45
CA ALA A 174 3.16 -20.24 18.93
C ALA A 174 2.36 -19.05 18.37
N ARG A 175 1.10 -19.24 17.93
CA ARG A 175 0.21 -18.14 17.56
C ARG A 175 -0.44 -17.53 18.79
N VAL A 176 -0.90 -18.34 19.75
CA VAL A 176 -1.44 -17.87 21.03
C VAL A 176 -0.44 -16.95 21.74
N THR A 177 0.80 -17.40 21.96
CA THR A 177 1.86 -16.60 22.58
C THR A 177 2.05 -15.25 21.86
N ARG A 178 2.09 -15.26 20.52
CA ARG A 178 2.22 -14.03 19.73
C ARG A 178 1.05 -13.06 19.90
N GLU A 179 -0.19 -13.55 19.87
CA GLU A 179 -1.38 -12.72 20.08
C GLU A 179 -1.33 -11.99 21.44
N ILE A 180 -0.89 -12.68 22.47
CA ILE A 180 -0.78 -12.14 23.82
C ILE A 180 0.39 -11.16 23.93
N GLU A 181 1.59 -11.57 23.52
CA GLU A 181 2.80 -10.74 23.58
C GLU A 181 2.70 -9.46 22.75
N GLN A 182 2.12 -9.53 21.54
CA GLN A 182 1.92 -8.35 20.70
C GLN A 182 0.93 -7.37 21.32
N THR A 183 -0.10 -7.87 22.02
CA THR A 183 -1.06 -7.02 22.73
C THR A 183 -0.41 -6.35 23.93
N GLN A 184 0.40 -7.09 24.70
CA GLN A 184 1.20 -6.52 25.78
C GLN A 184 2.15 -5.43 25.28
N LEU A 185 2.77 -5.65 24.12
CA LEU A 185 3.66 -4.68 23.50
C LEU A 185 2.91 -3.41 23.09
N ALA A 186 1.69 -3.56 22.55
CA ALA A 186 0.82 -2.45 22.21
C ALA A 186 0.41 -1.65 23.46
N LEU A 187 0.03 -2.32 24.56
CA LEU A 187 -0.31 -1.69 25.85
C LEU A 187 0.90 -0.94 26.43
N ALA A 188 2.09 -1.54 26.36
CA ALA A 188 3.33 -0.91 26.80
C ALA A 188 3.62 0.36 26.00
N GLY A 189 3.40 0.33 24.69
CA GLY A 189 3.54 1.50 23.82
C GLY A 189 2.51 2.60 24.06
N ALA A 190 1.25 2.21 24.30
CA ALA A 190 0.11 3.13 24.42
C ALA A 190 0.06 3.83 25.78
N ALA A 191 0.12 3.07 26.87
CA ALA A 191 -0.09 3.55 28.24
C ALA A 191 1.10 3.32 29.17
N GLY A 192 2.18 2.68 28.70
CA GLY A 192 3.37 2.42 29.53
C GLY A 192 3.16 1.32 30.56
N ILE A 193 2.18 0.44 30.33
CA ILE A 193 1.83 -0.67 31.22
C ILE A 193 1.83 -2.01 30.48
N THR A 194 1.98 -3.10 31.24
CA THR A 194 1.57 -4.46 30.87
C THR A 194 0.53 -4.93 31.89
N THR A 195 -0.22 -5.99 31.59
CA THR A 195 -1.28 -6.50 32.48
C THR A 195 -1.22 -8.01 32.66
N THR A 196 -1.66 -8.54 33.79
CA THR A 196 -1.84 -9.98 33.99
C THR A 196 -3.26 -10.45 33.67
N LEU A 197 -4.19 -9.54 33.36
CA LEU A 197 -5.56 -9.92 33.02
C LEU A 197 -5.69 -10.35 31.56
N PHE A 198 -6.48 -11.39 31.36
CA PHE A 198 -6.77 -11.95 30.05
C PHE A 198 -8.24 -12.37 29.96
N ARG A 199 -8.85 -12.17 28.79
CA ARG A 199 -10.12 -12.77 28.41
C ARG A 199 -10.00 -13.31 27.00
N ALA A 200 -10.41 -14.56 26.78
CA ALA A 200 -10.39 -15.15 25.45
C ALA A 200 -11.58 -14.64 24.62
N PRO A 201 -11.38 -14.32 23.33
CA PRO A 201 -12.50 -14.05 22.42
C PRO A 201 -13.48 -15.23 22.37
N TYR A 202 -14.78 -14.92 22.33
CA TYR A 202 -15.89 -15.88 22.18
C TYR A 202 -16.11 -16.90 23.32
N SER A 203 -15.29 -16.90 24.37
CA SER A 203 -15.43 -17.79 25.53
C SER A 203 -15.69 -16.93 26.77
N SER A 204 -16.97 -16.60 26.98
CA SER A 204 -17.35 -15.58 27.98
C SER A 204 -17.67 -16.16 29.36
N GLN A 205 -18.29 -17.34 29.46
CA GLN A 205 -18.61 -18.01 30.72
C GLN A 205 -17.65 -19.18 31.01
N THR A 206 -17.50 -19.55 32.29
CA THR A 206 -16.63 -20.66 32.72
C THR A 206 -17.13 -22.02 32.22
N ASP A 207 -18.45 -22.19 32.09
CA ASP A 207 -19.07 -23.40 31.56
C ASP A 207 -18.88 -23.58 30.04
N ALA A 208 -18.42 -22.53 29.35
CA ALA A 208 -18.06 -22.56 27.94
C ALA A 208 -16.63 -23.07 27.69
N ILE A 209 -15.86 -23.35 28.76
CA ILE A 209 -14.55 -23.98 28.64
C ILE A 209 -14.74 -25.44 28.23
N ASP A 210 -14.02 -25.85 27.20
CA ASP A 210 -14.06 -27.19 26.62
C ASP A 210 -12.65 -27.82 26.57
N ASP A 211 -12.58 -29.10 26.23
CA ASP A 211 -11.33 -29.87 26.15
C ASP A 211 -10.31 -29.28 25.14
N TYR A 212 -10.75 -28.39 24.24
CA TYR A 212 -9.89 -27.73 23.25
C TYR A 212 -9.34 -26.39 23.75
N SER A 213 -10.10 -25.66 24.54
CA SER A 213 -9.74 -24.36 25.11
C SER A 213 -9.02 -24.50 26.45
N TRP A 214 -9.26 -25.56 27.22
CA TRP A 214 -8.61 -25.81 28.50
C TRP A 214 -7.06 -25.74 28.46
N PRO A 215 -6.36 -26.38 27.49
CA PRO A 215 -4.91 -26.29 27.41
C PRO A 215 -4.38 -24.86 27.16
N VAL A 216 -5.21 -23.98 26.59
CA VAL A 216 -4.87 -22.55 26.42
C VAL A 216 -4.89 -21.85 27.77
N TYR A 217 -5.95 -22.06 28.56
CA TYR A 217 -6.07 -21.48 29.89
C TYR A 217 -4.99 -21.99 30.85
N GLU A 218 -4.64 -23.28 30.80
CA GLU A 218 -3.52 -23.83 31.59
C GLU A 218 -2.19 -23.19 31.21
N SER A 219 -1.90 -23.07 29.90
CA SER A 219 -0.65 -22.47 29.43
C SER A 219 -0.53 -21.00 29.84
N LEU A 220 -1.59 -20.21 29.63
CA LEU A 220 -1.59 -18.79 30.00
C LEU A 220 -1.56 -18.60 31.53
N GLY A 221 -2.22 -19.50 32.27
CA GLY A 221 -2.14 -19.56 33.72
C GLY A 221 -0.73 -19.80 34.24
N GLN A 222 0.01 -20.73 33.62
CA GLN A 222 1.41 -20.98 33.93
C GLN A 222 2.32 -19.79 33.60
N ASP A 223 1.96 -19.00 32.58
CA ASP A 223 2.62 -17.74 32.23
C ASP A 223 2.23 -16.56 33.16
N GLY A 224 1.33 -16.80 34.12
CA GLY A 224 0.94 -15.84 35.16
C GLY A 224 -0.28 -14.98 34.81
N TYR A 225 -1.03 -15.32 33.76
CA TYR A 225 -2.28 -14.64 33.44
C TYR A 225 -3.43 -15.10 34.34
N THR A 226 -4.31 -14.16 34.65
CA THR A 226 -5.61 -14.40 35.28
C THR A 226 -6.68 -14.26 34.21
N SER A 227 -7.39 -15.36 33.96
CA SER A 227 -8.47 -15.44 32.98
C SER A 227 -9.76 -14.95 33.62
N VAL A 228 -10.47 -14.03 32.96
CA VAL A 228 -11.68 -13.41 33.48
C VAL A 228 -12.85 -13.74 32.57
N PHE A 229 -13.85 -14.39 33.16
CA PHE A 229 -15.13 -14.76 32.58
C PHE A 229 -16.24 -13.81 33.10
N ILE A 230 -17.49 -14.14 32.80
CA ILE A 230 -18.67 -13.33 33.08
C ILE A 230 -19.68 -14.20 33.83
N ASP A 231 -20.44 -13.59 34.74
CA ASP A 231 -21.62 -14.21 35.36
C ASP A 231 -22.90 -13.79 34.63
N THR A 232 -22.93 -12.55 34.12
CA THR A 232 -24.07 -12.00 33.39
C THR A 232 -23.64 -11.34 32.09
N ASP A 233 -24.41 -11.61 31.04
CA ASP A 233 -24.20 -11.03 29.70
C ASP A 233 -25.30 -10.03 29.39
N SER A 234 -24.93 -8.81 29.04
CA SER A 234 -25.88 -7.80 28.59
C SER A 234 -26.44 -8.08 27.19
N ASP A 235 -25.74 -8.92 26.41
CA ASP A 235 -26.08 -9.30 25.04
C ASP A 235 -26.25 -8.07 24.12
N ASP A 236 -25.58 -6.97 24.48
CA ASP A 236 -25.72 -5.64 23.89
C ASP A 236 -25.31 -5.59 22.41
N TRP A 237 -24.35 -6.44 22.01
CA TRP A 237 -23.93 -6.66 20.63
C TRP A 237 -25.07 -7.12 19.71
N LYS A 238 -26.11 -7.80 20.24
CA LYS A 238 -27.33 -8.18 19.49
C LYS A 238 -28.28 -7.00 19.27
N ARG A 239 -28.06 -5.89 19.98
CA ARG A 239 -28.92 -4.69 20.02
C ARG A 239 -30.38 -5.01 20.39
N PRO A 240 -30.64 -5.72 21.51
CA PRO A 240 -31.98 -6.21 21.88
C PRO A 240 -32.93 -5.10 22.40
N GLY A 241 -32.42 -3.89 22.61
CA GLY A 241 -33.11 -2.74 23.20
C GLY A 241 -32.67 -2.49 24.65
N VAL A 242 -32.59 -1.21 25.04
CA VAL A 242 -32.04 -0.76 26.32
C VAL A 242 -32.62 -1.47 27.54
N SER A 243 -33.94 -1.68 27.59
CA SER A 243 -34.57 -2.35 28.73
C SER A 243 -34.10 -3.80 28.91
N LYS A 244 -33.91 -4.53 27.81
CA LYS A 244 -33.43 -5.91 27.84
C LYS A 244 -31.96 -5.99 28.24
N ILE A 245 -31.13 -5.07 27.73
CA ILE A 245 -29.72 -4.95 28.13
C ILE A 245 -29.61 -4.78 29.65
N VAL A 246 -30.39 -3.86 30.22
CA VAL A 246 -30.39 -3.62 31.68
C VAL A 246 -30.95 -4.82 32.45
N GLU A 247 -31.93 -5.54 31.89
CA GLU A 247 -32.50 -6.74 32.50
C GLU A 247 -31.48 -7.88 32.55
N TRP A 248 -30.89 -8.23 31.41
CA TRP A 248 -29.95 -9.36 31.28
C TRP A 248 -28.61 -9.12 31.98
N ALA A 249 -28.15 -7.86 32.06
CA ALA A 249 -26.98 -7.49 32.84
C ALA A 249 -27.19 -7.51 34.37
N THR A 250 -28.44 -7.63 34.85
CA THR A 250 -28.73 -7.59 36.30
C THR A 250 -28.59 -8.99 36.89
N PRO A 251 -27.66 -9.23 37.85
CA PRO A 251 -27.54 -10.51 38.53
C PRO A 251 -28.72 -10.79 39.47
N GLU A 252 -28.77 -12.01 40.01
CA GLU A 252 -29.72 -12.39 41.04
C GLU A 252 -29.57 -11.52 42.31
N ASP A 253 -30.65 -11.36 43.08
CA ASP A 253 -30.66 -10.40 44.17
C ASP A 253 -29.77 -10.85 45.33
N GLY A 254 -28.70 -10.09 45.58
CA GLY A 254 -27.73 -10.39 46.63
C GLY A 254 -26.36 -10.78 46.07
N GLU A 255 -26.33 -11.47 44.94
CA GLU A 255 -25.11 -12.01 44.35
C GLU A 255 -24.24 -10.93 43.73
N GLY A 256 -22.92 -11.09 43.82
CA GLY A 256 -21.96 -10.32 43.04
C GLY A 256 -21.87 -10.82 41.60
N ALA A 257 -21.41 -9.96 40.68
CA ALA A 257 -21.26 -10.37 39.28
C ALA A 257 -20.15 -9.64 38.51
N SER A 258 -19.46 -10.39 37.65
CA SER A 258 -18.72 -9.91 36.48
C SER A 258 -19.70 -9.76 35.32
N VAL A 259 -19.92 -8.52 34.87
CA VAL A 259 -20.96 -8.16 33.90
C VAL A 259 -20.33 -7.77 32.57
N LEU A 260 -20.78 -8.38 31.46
CA LEU A 260 -20.24 -8.10 30.13
C LEU A 260 -21.01 -7.00 29.38
N PHE A 261 -20.27 -6.03 28.87
CA PHE A 261 -20.69 -5.08 27.84
C PHE A 261 -19.62 -5.02 26.74
N HIS A 262 -19.95 -4.38 25.61
CA HIS A 262 -18.98 -4.14 24.53
C HIS A 262 -18.83 -2.64 24.27
N ASP A 263 -17.59 -2.18 24.15
CA ASP A 263 -17.28 -0.78 23.81
C ASP A 263 -16.73 -0.60 22.39
N ALA A 264 -16.56 -1.69 21.64
CA ALA A 264 -16.26 -1.70 20.20
C ALA A 264 -16.95 -2.88 19.52
N GLY A 265 -16.55 -3.25 18.29
CA GLY A 265 -17.13 -4.39 17.56
C GLY A 265 -18.44 -4.07 16.82
N GLY A 266 -18.72 -2.78 16.57
CA GLY A 266 -19.88 -2.33 15.78
C GLY A 266 -20.61 -1.15 16.39
N GLU A 267 -21.92 -1.08 16.16
CA GLU A 267 -22.79 -0.02 16.66
C GLU A 267 -23.12 -0.25 18.14
N ARG A 268 -22.96 0.77 19.00
CA ARG A 268 -23.08 0.65 20.48
C ARG A 268 -23.99 1.69 21.15
N SER A 269 -24.84 2.40 20.39
CA SER A 269 -25.77 3.40 20.95
C SER A 269 -26.64 2.85 22.09
N GLN A 270 -27.13 1.62 21.98
CA GLN A 270 -27.94 1.00 23.03
C GLN A 270 -27.15 0.73 24.31
N THR A 271 -25.86 0.37 24.20
CA THR A 271 -24.95 0.22 25.34
C THR A 271 -24.77 1.55 26.05
N ILE A 272 -24.51 2.62 25.28
CA ILE A 272 -24.37 4.00 25.81
C ILE A 272 -25.64 4.47 26.53
N GLU A 273 -26.82 4.12 26.03
CA GLU A 273 -28.10 4.46 26.68
C GLU A 273 -28.44 3.57 27.90
N ALA A 274 -27.97 2.32 27.92
CA ALA A 274 -28.25 1.35 28.97
C ALA A 274 -27.36 1.52 30.18
N LEU A 275 -26.08 1.80 29.98
CA LEU A 275 -25.07 1.83 31.04
C LEU A 275 -25.42 2.80 32.20
N PRO A 276 -25.86 4.06 31.95
CA PRO A 276 -26.29 4.95 33.03
C PRO A 276 -27.47 4.39 33.84
N LYS A 277 -28.47 3.83 33.15
CA LYS A 277 -29.68 3.25 33.77
C LYS A 277 -29.32 2.02 34.61
N TYR A 278 -28.39 1.21 34.12
CA TYR A 278 -27.88 0.05 34.84
C TYR A 278 -27.16 0.48 36.13
N ILE A 279 -26.21 1.43 36.03
CA ILE A 279 -25.45 1.91 37.18
C ILE A 279 -26.40 2.50 38.24
N GLU A 280 -27.35 3.36 37.84
CA GLU A 280 -28.33 3.95 38.75
C GLU A 280 -29.19 2.88 39.44
N LYS A 281 -29.68 1.90 38.68
CA LYS A 281 -30.47 0.78 39.20
C LYS A 281 -29.70 -0.03 40.24
N MET A 282 -28.45 -0.37 39.95
CA MET A 282 -27.64 -1.21 40.85
C MET A 282 -27.20 -0.44 42.10
N LYS A 283 -26.80 0.83 41.97
CA LYS A 283 -26.55 1.71 43.13
C LYS A 283 -27.79 1.85 44.01
N ALA A 284 -28.98 2.03 43.42
CA ALA A 284 -30.24 2.10 44.18
C ALA A 284 -30.58 0.79 44.92
N LYS A 285 -30.11 -0.35 44.40
CA LYS A 285 -30.22 -1.67 45.05
C LYS A 285 -29.11 -1.95 46.08
N GLY A 286 -28.22 -0.99 46.33
CA GLY A 286 -27.15 -1.10 47.33
C GLY A 286 -25.89 -1.81 46.84
N TYR A 287 -25.71 -1.97 45.53
CA TYR A 287 -24.50 -2.58 44.97
C TYR A 287 -23.33 -1.58 44.92
N THR A 288 -22.12 -2.07 45.16
CA THR A 288 -20.86 -1.37 44.94
C THR A 288 -20.26 -1.76 43.58
N PHE A 289 -19.32 -0.96 43.10
CA PHE A 289 -18.63 -1.22 41.83
C PHE A 289 -17.12 -1.25 42.06
N THR A 290 -16.46 -2.20 41.43
CA THR A 290 -15.01 -2.39 41.54
C THR A 290 -14.46 -3.00 40.25
N THR A 291 -13.13 -3.15 40.18
CA THR A 291 -12.45 -3.84 39.07
C THR A 291 -12.20 -5.31 39.41
N VAL A 292 -11.70 -6.11 38.46
CA VAL A 292 -11.29 -7.50 38.73
C VAL A 292 -10.25 -7.56 39.85
N SER A 293 -9.23 -6.69 39.82
CA SER A 293 -8.25 -6.61 40.91
C SER A 293 -8.88 -6.25 42.25
N GLY A 294 -9.85 -5.33 42.27
CA GLY A 294 -10.55 -4.97 43.50
C GLY A 294 -11.36 -6.12 44.09
N ALA A 295 -12.13 -6.84 43.26
CA ALA A 295 -12.92 -7.99 43.68
C ALA A 295 -12.04 -9.13 44.26
N THR A 296 -10.87 -9.39 43.67
CA THR A 296 -9.94 -10.42 44.18
C THR A 296 -9.20 -10.00 45.44
N ALA A 297 -8.99 -8.69 45.66
CA ALA A 297 -8.32 -8.18 46.85
C ALA A 297 -9.21 -8.29 48.11
N GLU A 298 -10.52 -8.05 47.98
CA GLU A 298 -11.48 -8.13 49.10
C GLU A 298 -11.61 -9.54 49.68
N GLN A 299 -11.30 -10.57 48.89
CA GLN A 299 -11.40 -11.97 49.31
C GLN A 299 -10.10 -12.55 49.88
N ARG A 300 -8.99 -11.81 49.85
CA ARG A 300 -7.75 -12.27 50.50
C ARG A 300 -7.86 -12.08 52.03
N PRO A 301 -7.65 -13.14 52.84
CA PRO A 301 -7.60 -12.98 54.28
C PRO A 301 -6.47 -12.02 54.66
N ALA A 302 -6.76 -11.06 55.54
CA ALA A 302 -5.87 -9.99 55.96
C ALA A 302 -4.54 -10.51 56.52
N SER A 303 -3.57 -10.76 55.65
CA SER A 303 -2.21 -11.17 56.01
C SER A 303 -1.36 -9.93 56.32
N GLY A 304 -1.67 -9.26 57.43
CA GLY A 304 -0.73 -8.49 58.27
C GLY A 304 0.13 -7.36 57.66
N ALA A 305 0.05 -7.04 56.37
CA ALA A 305 0.77 -5.93 55.77
C ALA A 305 -0.04 -4.63 55.93
N PRO A 306 0.59 -3.50 56.31
CA PRO A 306 -0.13 -2.28 56.62
C PRO A 306 -0.91 -1.80 55.39
N HIS A 307 -2.20 -1.48 55.60
CA HIS A 307 -2.99 -0.71 54.65
C HIS A 307 -2.25 0.60 54.38
N SER A 308 -1.52 0.66 53.27
CA SER A 308 -1.08 1.93 52.72
C SER A 308 -2.32 2.63 52.22
N THR A 309 -2.75 3.64 52.96
CA THR A 309 -3.67 4.69 52.51
C THR A 309 -2.99 5.46 51.37
N GLY A 310 -2.98 4.85 50.18
CA GLY A 310 -2.56 5.42 48.91
C GLY A 310 -3.74 5.29 47.96
N SER A 311 -4.29 6.44 47.57
CA SER A 311 -5.31 6.60 46.54
C SER A 311 -5.00 5.79 45.26
N GLY A 312 -5.91 4.92 44.83
CA GLY A 312 -5.98 4.38 43.45
C GLY A 312 -5.34 3.00 43.17
N ASP A 313 -4.33 2.56 43.94
CA ASP A 313 -3.42 1.47 43.51
C ASP A 313 -4.03 0.05 43.53
N GLY A 314 -5.09 -0.18 44.32
CA GLY A 314 -5.70 -1.52 44.45
C GLY A 314 -6.61 -1.93 43.28
N LEU A 315 -7.20 -0.96 42.58
CA LEU A 315 -8.12 -1.22 41.47
C LEU A 315 -7.40 -1.57 40.16
N GLN A 316 -6.11 -1.26 40.06
CA GLN A 316 -5.28 -1.54 38.90
C GLN A 316 -4.12 -2.49 39.27
N ALA A 317 -4.30 -3.35 40.27
CA ALA A 317 -3.21 -4.19 40.79
C ALA A 317 -2.64 -5.18 39.77
N ALA A 318 -3.38 -5.50 38.70
CA ALA A 318 -2.90 -6.30 37.58
C ALA A 318 -1.97 -5.53 36.62
N HIS A 319 -1.91 -4.19 36.71
CA HIS A 319 -1.03 -3.38 35.88
C HIS A 319 0.40 -3.37 36.42
N HIS A 320 1.34 -3.59 35.52
CA HIS A 320 2.76 -3.45 35.80
C HIS A 320 3.36 -2.38 34.90
N LYS A 321 4.22 -1.55 35.45
CA LYS A 321 4.90 -0.50 34.68
C LYS A 321 5.85 -1.12 33.66
N ALA A 322 5.61 -0.86 32.37
CA ALA A 322 6.51 -1.25 31.30
C ALA A 322 7.79 -0.41 31.36
N THR A 323 8.95 -1.07 31.30
CA THR A 323 10.26 -0.41 31.33
C THR A 323 11.23 -1.02 30.32
N GLY A 324 12.39 -0.39 30.11
CA GLY A 324 13.46 -0.94 29.28
C GLY A 324 13.02 -1.21 27.84
N ALA A 325 13.42 -2.36 27.31
CA ALA A 325 13.20 -2.75 25.91
C ALA A 325 11.71 -2.78 25.53
N THR A 326 10.86 -3.40 26.35
CA THR A 326 9.42 -3.54 26.09
C THR A 326 8.73 -2.20 25.84
N LEU A 327 9.06 -1.17 26.62
CA LEU A 327 8.47 0.17 26.42
C LEU A 327 8.90 0.80 25.09
N TYR A 328 10.17 0.66 24.70
CA TYR A 328 10.68 1.23 23.45
C TYR A 328 10.20 0.47 22.22
N GLU A 329 10.15 -0.87 22.29
CA GLU A 329 9.58 -1.72 21.26
C GLU A 329 8.08 -1.42 21.07
N GLY A 330 7.34 -1.24 22.16
CA GLY A 330 5.94 -0.81 22.12
C GLY A 330 5.76 0.55 21.47
N LYS A 331 6.57 1.54 21.86
CA LYS A 331 6.54 2.87 21.22
C LYS A 331 6.91 2.81 19.73
N ALA A 332 7.85 1.96 19.34
CA ALA A 332 8.21 1.75 17.95
C ALA A 332 7.06 1.12 17.15
N LEU A 333 6.36 0.14 17.73
CA LEU A 333 5.15 -0.44 17.16
C LEU A 333 4.07 0.63 16.93
N ILE A 334 3.73 1.40 17.96
CA ILE A 334 2.74 2.49 17.84
C ILE A 334 3.15 3.51 16.76
N ALA A 335 4.42 3.90 16.71
CA ALA A 335 4.92 4.82 15.69
C ALA A 335 4.81 4.23 14.26
N ALA A 336 5.14 2.95 14.08
CA ALA A 336 5.01 2.27 12.80
C ALA A 336 3.55 2.18 12.34
N VAL A 337 2.62 1.88 13.25
CA VAL A 337 1.18 1.88 12.97
C VAL A 337 0.70 3.27 12.57
N ALA A 338 1.10 4.33 13.29
CA ALA A 338 0.73 5.70 12.97
C ALA A 338 1.22 6.13 11.57
N VAL A 339 2.44 5.73 11.19
CA VAL A 339 2.96 5.95 9.82
C VAL A 339 2.10 5.21 8.79
N ALA A 340 1.71 3.96 9.06
CA ALA A 340 0.91 3.18 8.14
C ALA A 340 -0.49 3.77 7.92
N GLU A 341 -1.19 4.13 9.00
CA GLU A 341 -2.54 4.72 8.96
C GLU A 341 -2.59 6.04 8.18
N TRP A 342 -1.51 6.84 8.17
CA TRP A 342 -1.46 8.08 7.38
C TRP A 342 -1.03 7.84 5.92
N THR A 343 -0.11 6.89 5.71
CA THR A 343 0.50 6.65 4.39
C THR A 343 -0.52 6.08 3.39
N VAL A 344 -1.34 5.12 3.80
CA VAL A 344 -2.29 4.46 2.89
C VAL A 344 -3.36 5.44 2.33
N PRO A 345 -4.04 6.26 3.16
CA PRO A 345 -4.95 7.29 2.66
C PRO A 345 -4.26 8.36 1.81
N ALA A 346 -3.04 8.78 2.18
CA ALA A 346 -2.29 9.78 1.43
C ALA A 346 -1.93 9.29 0.01
N LEU A 347 -1.47 8.04 -0.12
CA LEU A 347 -1.21 7.42 -1.43
C LEU A 347 -2.49 7.29 -2.25
N SER A 348 -3.58 6.87 -1.61
CA SER A 348 -4.89 6.73 -2.26
C SER A 348 -5.38 8.08 -2.80
N ALA A 349 -5.31 9.14 -2.00
CA ALA A 349 -5.64 10.50 -2.44
C ALA A 349 -4.73 10.97 -3.59
N GLY A 350 -3.43 10.71 -3.51
CA GLY A 350 -2.48 11.00 -4.58
C GLY A 350 -2.84 10.30 -5.90
N LEU A 351 -3.20 9.02 -5.84
CA LEU A 351 -3.62 8.26 -7.01
C LEU A 351 -4.91 8.82 -7.63
N VAL A 352 -5.87 9.23 -6.80
CA VAL A 352 -7.09 9.91 -7.26
C VAL A 352 -6.75 11.22 -7.98
N ILE A 353 -5.87 12.05 -7.42
CA ILE A 353 -5.44 13.31 -8.04
C ILE A 353 -4.80 13.06 -9.41
N VAL A 354 -3.87 12.09 -9.50
CA VAL A 354 -3.23 11.72 -10.77
C VAL A 354 -4.26 11.18 -11.76
N GLY A 355 -5.17 10.32 -11.31
CA GLY A 355 -6.26 9.79 -12.13
C GLY A 355 -7.14 10.88 -12.73
N VAL A 356 -7.58 11.84 -11.91
CA VAL A 356 -8.35 13.00 -12.36
C VAL A 356 -7.55 13.86 -13.34
N ALA A 357 -6.26 14.09 -13.10
CA ALA A 357 -5.42 14.86 -14.01
C ALA A 357 -5.24 14.16 -15.37
N VAL A 358 -5.06 12.84 -15.38
CA VAL A 358 -4.95 12.03 -16.62
C VAL A 358 -6.27 12.05 -17.39
N MET A 359 -7.40 11.85 -16.71
CA MET A 359 -8.73 11.93 -17.32
C MET A 359 -9.02 13.34 -17.86
N GLY A 360 -8.65 14.37 -17.11
CA GLY A 360 -8.78 15.77 -17.53
C GLY A 360 -7.96 16.08 -18.77
N ARG A 361 -6.70 15.61 -18.82
CA ARG A 361 -5.84 15.72 -20.00
C ARG A 361 -6.46 15.00 -21.21
N PHE A 362 -6.96 13.79 -21.03
CA PHE A 362 -7.61 13.03 -22.10
C PHE A 362 -8.86 13.73 -22.63
N ALA A 363 -9.74 14.21 -21.74
CA ALA A 363 -10.93 14.97 -22.11
C ALA A 363 -10.57 16.25 -22.87
N LEU A 364 -9.55 16.99 -22.41
CA LEU A 364 -9.04 18.18 -23.09
C LEU A 364 -8.54 17.83 -24.49
N MET A 365 -7.76 16.76 -24.64
CA MET A 365 -7.28 16.30 -25.95
C MET A 365 -8.44 15.94 -26.88
N LEU A 366 -9.48 15.27 -26.40
CA LEU A 366 -10.68 14.96 -27.19
C LEU A 366 -11.42 16.23 -27.64
N VAL A 367 -11.57 17.22 -26.76
CA VAL A 367 -12.21 18.50 -27.09
C VAL A 367 -11.38 19.25 -28.15
N LEU A 368 -10.06 19.34 -27.95
CA LEU A 368 -9.15 19.99 -28.89
C LEU A 368 -9.13 19.27 -30.24
N ALA A 369 -9.07 17.94 -30.25
CA ALA A 369 -9.11 17.14 -31.47
C ALA A 369 -10.43 17.31 -32.22
N ARG A 370 -11.58 17.26 -31.52
CA ARG A 370 -12.91 17.47 -32.13
C ARG A 370 -13.05 18.89 -32.68
N ARG A 371 -12.56 19.90 -31.95
CA ARG A 371 -12.56 21.30 -32.41
C ARG A 371 -11.66 21.49 -33.62
N HIS A 372 -10.46 20.89 -33.62
CA HIS A 372 -9.53 20.93 -34.74
C HIS A 372 -10.12 20.25 -35.98
N HIS A 373 -10.67 19.04 -35.83
CA HIS A 373 -11.32 18.30 -36.89
C HIS A 373 -12.49 19.08 -37.52
N ARG A 374 -13.37 19.66 -36.69
CA ARG A 374 -14.49 20.50 -37.18
C ARG A 374 -14.02 21.74 -37.95
N ARG A 375 -12.91 22.35 -37.52
CA ARG A 375 -12.34 23.53 -38.21
C ARG A 375 -11.68 23.15 -39.54
N ARG A 376 -10.89 22.06 -39.56
CA ARG A 376 -10.14 21.60 -40.74
C ARG A 376 -11.02 20.91 -41.79
N ASN A 377 -12.08 20.21 -41.40
CA ASN A 377 -12.96 19.48 -42.33
C ASN A 377 -14.30 20.19 -42.59
N GLY A 378 -14.40 21.47 -42.23
CA GLY A 378 -15.56 22.28 -42.60
C GLY A 378 -15.64 22.43 -44.13
N ARG A 379 -16.85 22.44 -44.68
CA ARG A 379 -17.12 22.62 -46.13
C ARG A 379 -16.46 23.85 -46.76
N ARG A 380 -15.98 24.80 -45.95
CA ARG A 380 -15.35 26.06 -46.38
C ARG A 380 -13.83 26.08 -46.16
N PHE A 381 -13.23 25.00 -45.66
CA PHE A 381 -11.79 24.96 -45.42
C PHE A 381 -11.04 24.73 -46.74
N GLY A 382 -10.08 25.61 -47.02
CA GLY A 382 -9.11 25.46 -48.09
C GLY A 382 -7.84 26.23 -47.70
N TRP A 383 -6.67 25.71 -48.07
CA TRP A 383 -5.38 26.32 -47.75
C TRP A 383 -5.09 27.63 -48.50
N GLY A 384 -5.90 27.94 -49.52
CA GLY A 384 -5.69 29.08 -50.41
C GLY A 384 -5.56 28.63 -51.87
N PRO A 385 -5.04 29.49 -52.76
CA PRO A 385 -4.78 29.15 -54.15
C PRO A 385 -3.83 27.95 -54.31
N PRO A 386 -3.86 27.21 -55.42
CA PRO A 386 -2.91 26.13 -55.68
C PRO A 386 -1.46 26.61 -55.67
N VAL A 387 -0.59 25.94 -54.91
CA VAL A 387 0.86 26.19 -54.96
C VAL A 387 1.43 25.41 -56.15
N THR A 388 1.91 26.12 -57.17
CA THR A 388 2.41 25.51 -58.42
C THR A 388 3.90 25.76 -58.70
N GLY A 389 4.55 26.58 -57.87
CA GLY A 389 5.99 26.85 -58.00
C GLY A 389 6.84 25.62 -57.69
N PRO A 390 8.00 25.45 -58.35
CA PRO A 390 8.90 24.31 -58.11
C PRO A 390 9.47 24.30 -56.68
N VAL A 391 9.80 23.10 -56.17
CA VAL A 391 10.35 22.91 -54.82
C VAL A 391 11.62 22.04 -54.80
N SER A 392 12.43 22.19 -53.75
CA SER A 392 13.68 21.44 -53.58
C SER A 392 13.47 20.24 -52.67
N VAL A 393 13.62 19.02 -53.19
CA VAL A 393 13.56 17.79 -52.40
C VAL A 393 14.98 17.37 -52.01
N ILE A 394 15.26 17.26 -50.71
CA ILE A 394 16.56 16.84 -50.17
C ILE A 394 16.47 15.40 -49.69
N VAL A 395 17.38 14.56 -50.17
CA VAL A 395 17.51 13.15 -49.82
C VAL A 395 18.91 12.93 -49.21
N PRO A 396 19.07 12.92 -47.87
CA PRO A 396 20.32 12.52 -47.26
C PRO A 396 20.50 11.01 -47.42
N ALA A 397 21.69 10.58 -47.85
CA ALA A 397 21.98 9.18 -48.09
C ALA A 397 23.31 8.78 -47.44
N TYR A 398 23.31 7.67 -46.71
CA TYR A 398 24.53 7.04 -46.20
C TYR A 398 24.36 5.52 -46.21
N ASN A 399 25.05 4.86 -47.12
CA ASN A 399 24.94 3.41 -47.35
C ASN A 399 23.50 2.92 -47.60
N GLU A 400 22.84 3.54 -48.58
CA GLU A 400 21.43 3.33 -48.97
C GLU A 400 21.30 2.56 -50.30
N LYS A 401 22.31 1.79 -50.73
CA LYS A 401 22.33 1.16 -52.07
C LYS A 401 21.09 0.34 -52.41
N GLU A 402 20.44 -0.25 -51.40
CA GLU A 402 19.30 -1.16 -51.57
C GLU A 402 17.99 -0.39 -51.84
N CYS A 403 17.89 0.86 -51.39
CA CYS A 403 16.66 1.63 -51.39
C CYS A 403 16.72 2.88 -52.27
N ILE A 404 17.90 3.48 -52.45
CA ILE A 404 18.07 4.80 -53.08
C ILE A 404 17.49 4.87 -54.50
N GLU A 405 17.59 3.80 -55.28
CA GLU A 405 17.00 3.74 -56.62
C GLU A 405 15.47 3.86 -56.58
N ALA A 406 14.82 3.11 -55.70
CA ALA A 406 13.37 3.14 -55.55
C ALA A 406 12.89 4.52 -55.08
N THR A 407 13.62 5.13 -54.14
CA THR A 407 13.40 6.49 -53.64
C THR A 407 13.44 7.51 -54.78
N LEU A 408 14.51 7.53 -55.58
CA LEU A 408 14.68 8.50 -56.67
C LEU A 408 13.67 8.29 -57.81
N ARG A 409 13.37 7.04 -58.16
CA ARG A 409 12.31 6.73 -59.14
C ARG A 409 10.92 7.13 -58.63
N SER A 410 10.68 7.11 -57.32
CA SER A 410 9.41 7.59 -56.75
C SER A 410 9.27 9.11 -56.89
N LEU A 411 10.34 9.84 -56.63
CA LEU A 411 10.38 11.30 -56.78
C LEU A 411 10.25 11.73 -58.24
N ALA A 412 10.92 11.05 -59.16
CA ALA A 412 10.82 11.35 -60.59
C ALA A 412 9.39 11.22 -61.15
N ARG A 413 8.49 10.50 -60.47
CA ARG A 413 7.06 10.37 -60.83
C ARG A 413 6.18 11.47 -60.20
N SER A 414 6.77 12.46 -59.52
CA SER A 414 6.03 13.56 -58.91
C SER A 414 5.20 14.32 -59.94
N THR A 415 3.94 14.59 -59.59
CA THR A 415 3.00 15.44 -60.34
C THR A 415 3.24 16.93 -60.10
N HIS A 416 4.10 17.27 -59.15
CA HIS A 416 4.51 18.63 -58.83
C HIS A 416 5.96 18.86 -59.30
N PRO A 417 6.30 20.03 -59.86
CA PRO A 417 7.67 20.31 -60.32
C PRO A 417 8.65 20.29 -59.15
N ILE A 418 9.71 19.48 -59.25
CA ILE A 418 10.73 19.32 -58.22
C ILE A 418 12.13 19.35 -58.80
N GLU A 419 13.08 19.85 -58.02
CA GLU A 419 14.48 19.41 -58.11
C GLU A 419 14.78 18.41 -56.98
N ILE A 420 15.70 17.49 -57.22
CA ILE A 420 16.08 16.45 -56.27
C ILE A 420 17.57 16.62 -55.97
N ILE A 421 17.90 16.81 -54.69
CA ILE A 421 19.26 16.96 -54.18
C ILE A 421 19.57 15.76 -53.31
N VAL A 422 20.35 14.83 -53.84
CA VAL A 422 20.86 13.70 -53.07
C VAL A 422 22.14 14.15 -52.39
N VAL A 423 22.18 14.09 -51.07
CA VAL A 423 23.38 14.41 -50.30
C VAL A 423 23.99 13.12 -49.81
N ASP A 424 25.04 12.67 -50.48
CA ASP A 424 25.81 11.50 -50.08
C ASP A 424 26.75 11.86 -48.93
N ASP A 425 26.47 11.35 -47.74
CA ASP A 425 27.21 11.60 -46.50
C ASP A 425 28.39 10.62 -46.34
N GLY A 426 29.15 10.41 -47.41
CA GLY A 426 30.33 9.57 -47.44
C GLY A 426 30.01 8.07 -47.50
N SER A 427 29.09 7.66 -48.38
CA SER A 427 28.76 6.25 -48.54
C SER A 427 29.93 5.44 -49.11
N THR A 428 30.04 4.19 -48.68
CA THR A 428 31.10 3.25 -49.10
C THR A 428 30.58 2.07 -49.92
N ASP A 429 29.27 2.02 -50.16
CA ASP A 429 28.56 0.86 -50.71
C ASP A 429 28.08 1.07 -52.16
N GLY A 430 28.47 2.18 -52.80
CA GLY A 430 28.07 2.56 -54.15
C GLY A 430 26.80 3.41 -54.25
N THR A 431 26.20 3.84 -53.13
CA THR A 431 24.97 4.67 -53.11
C THR A 431 25.03 5.88 -54.04
N ALA A 432 26.10 6.68 -53.96
CA ALA A 432 26.27 7.87 -54.81
C ALA A 432 26.37 7.51 -56.30
N ASP A 433 27.10 6.44 -56.63
CA ASP A 433 27.30 5.99 -58.01
C ASP A 433 25.98 5.49 -58.61
N ILE A 434 25.16 4.78 -57.81
CA ILE A 434 23.80 4.38 -58.21
C ILE A 434 22.95 5.62 -58.50
N ALA A 435 22.92 6.61 -57.59
CA ALA A 435 22.14 7.83 -57.76
C ALA A 435 22.54 8.62 -59.01
N GLU A 436 23.84 8.74 -59.30
CA GLU A 436 24.37 9.40 -60.50
C GLU A 436 24.06 8.62 -61.78
N SER A 437 24.20 7.29 -61.75
CA SER A 437 24.03 6.41 -62.93
C SER A 437 22.60 6.39 -63.47
N LEU A 438 21.59 6.70 -62.64
CA LEU A 438 20.19 6.71 -63.04
C LEU A 438 19.86 7.78 -64.09
N GLY A 439 20.67 8.84 -64.20
CA GLY A 439 20.52 9.88 -65.23
C GLY A 439 19.15 10.58 -65.23
N LEU A 440 18.45 10.59 -64.09
CA LEU A 440 17.11 11.14 -63.99
C LEU A 440 17.12 12.68 -64.10
N PRO A 441 16.19 13.28 -64.87
CA PRO A 441 16.13 14.73 -65.01
C PRO A 441 15.82 15.38 -63.66
N GLY A 442 16.56 16.43 -63.32
CA GLY A 442 16.36 17.18 -62.06
C GLY A 442 17.02 16.57 -60.83
N VAL A 443 17.75 15.46 -60.94
CA VAL A 443 18.56 14.88 -59.85
C VAL A 443 19.98 15.46 -59.86
N ARG A 444 20.45 15.90 -58.70
CA ARG A 444 21.83 16.32 -58.47
C ARG A 444 22.38 15.65 -57.21
N VAL A 445 23.55 15.04 -57.35
CA VAL A 445 24.26 14.40 -56.23
C VAL A 445 25.32 15.35 -55.68
N VAL A 446 25.32 15.53 -54.36
CA VAL A 446 26.29 16.33 -53.59
C VAL A 446 26.99 15.37 -52.65
N ARG A 447 28.29 15.13 -52.88
CA ARG A 447 29.11 14.25 -52.04
C ARG A 447 29.78 15.07 -50.93
N GLN A 448 29.76 14.55 -49.71
CA GLN A 448 30.47 15.13 -48.56
C GLN A 448 31.15 14.04 -47.73
N ALA A 449 32.07 14.42 -46.84
CA ALA A 449 32.59 13.49 -45.84
C ALA A 449 31.52 13.21 -44.79
N ASN A 450 31.47 11.98 -44.27
CA ASN A 450 30.50 11.56 -43.28
C ASN A 450 30.52 12.48 -42.04
N ALA A 451 29.43 13.23 -41.86
CA ALA A 451 29.22 14.18 -40.78
C ALA A 451 27.85 14.00 -40.08
N GLY A 452 27.08 12.99 -40.49
CA GLY A 452 25.76 12.65 -39.98
C GLY A 452 24.62 13.34 -40.72
N LYS A 453 23.43 12.73 -40.63
CA LYS A 453 22.18 13.19 -41.27
C LYS A 453 21.87 14.68 -41.11
N PRO A 454 22.02 15.32 -39.92
CA PRO A 454 21.78 16.76 -39.81
C PRO A 454 22.74 17.62 -40.64
N ALA A 455 24.01 17.22 -40.76
CA ALA A 455 24.98 17.92 -41.58
C ALA A 455 24.64 17.76 -43.08
N ALA A 456 24.27 16.55 -43.49
CA ALA A 456 23.83 16.25 -44.85
C ALA A 456 22.58 17.07 -45.24
N LEU A 457 21.55 17.10 -44.39
CA LEU A 457 20.35 17.91 -44.62
C LEU A 457 20.68 19.40 -44.74
N ASN A 458 21.48 19.95 -43.83
CA ASN A 458 21.92 21.35 -43.90
C ASN A 458 22.73 21.65 -45.17
N ASN A 459 23.55 20.71 -45.63
CA ASN A 459 24.26 20.85 -46.89
C ASN A 459 23.29 20.84 -48.09
N GLY A 460 22.29 19.96 -48.07
CA GLY A 460 21.21 19.95 -49.06
C GLY A 460 20.46 21.29 -49.12
N VAL A 461 20.14 21.89 -47.96
CA VAL A 461 19.45 23.19 -47.89
C VAL A 461 20.28 24.30 -48.53
N ARG A 462 21.60 24.32 -48.32
CA ARG A 462 22.49 25.30 -48.96
C ARG A 462 22.54 25.16 -50.48
N HIS A 463 22.23 23.98 -50.99
CA HIS A 463 22.19 23.70 -52.42
C HIS A 463 20.78 23.85 -53.02
N ALA A 464 19.74 24.06 -52.20
CA ALA A 464 18.36 24.26 -52.66
C ALA A 464 18.24 25.56 -53.48
N ARG A 465 17.51 25.50 -54.59
CA ARG A 465 17.23 26.64 -55.47
C ARG A 465 15.89 27.31 -55.19
N TYR A 466 15.00 26.63 -54.48
CA TYR A 466 13.63 27.06 -54.26
C TYR A 466 13.35 27.31 -52.78
N ASP A 467 12.35 28.17 -52.51
CA ASP A 467 12.03 28.63 -51.16
C ASP A 467 11.39 27.54 -50.29
N ILE A 468 10.70 26.59 -50.91
CA ILE A 468 10.10 25.45 -50.21
C ILE A 468 11.02 24.24 -50.35
N VAL A 469 11.43 23.71 -49.20
CA VAL A 469 12.29 22.53 -49.09
C VAL A 469 11.49 21.37 -48.52
N VAL A 470 11.52 20.24 -49.20
CA VAL A 470 10.95 18.96 -48.74
C VAL A 470 12.11 18.04 -48.35
N MET A 471 12.16 17.63 -47.09
CA MET A 471 13.17 16.68 -46.60
C MET A 471 12.55 15.29 -46.53
N MET A 472 13.24 14.29 -47.04
CA MET A 472 12.82 12.89 -46.96
C MET A 472 14.03 11.98 -46.78
N ASP A 473 13.82 10.76 -46.29
CA ASP A 473 14.89 9.80 -46.07
C ASP A 473 15.23 9.01 -47.34
N GLY A 474 16.47 8.51 -47.43
CA GLY A 474 17.00 7.76 -48.58
C GLY A 474 16.27 6.44 -48.86
N ASP A 475 15.47 5.97 -47.91
CA ASP A 475 14.68 4.73 -47.94
C ASP A 475 13.16 4.96 -48.07
N THR A 476 12.73 6.22 -48.28
CA THR A 476 11.31 6.57 -48.34
C THR A 476 10.79 6.64 -49.78
N VAL A 477 9.58 6.11 -50.01
CA VAL A 477 8.90 6.14 -51.32
C VAL A 477 7.71 7.08 -51.27
N PHE A 478 7.66 8.06 -52.18
CA PHE A 478 6.53 8.97 -52.32
C PHE A 478 5.50 8.47 -53.34
N GLU A 479 4.22 8.75 -53.08
CA GLU A 479 3.17 8.65 -54.10
C GLU A 479 3.28 9.87 -55.05
N PRO A 480 2.83 9.75 -56.32
CA PRO A 480 2.99 10.82 -57.32
C PRO A 480 2.47 12.19 -56.90
N ASP A 481 1.49 12.27 -56.00
CA ASP A 481 0.90 13.53 -55.52
C ASP A 481 1.33 13.92 -54.10
N THR A 482 2.25 13.17 -53.46
CA THR A 482 2.72 13.46 -52.10
C THR A 482 3.30 14.86 -52.00
N VAL A 483 4.20 15.25 -52.91
CA VAL A 483 4.82 16.60 -52.88
C VAL A 483 3.75 17.68 -53.05
N ARG A 484 2.82 17.51 -53.98
CA ARG A 484 1.68 18.44 -54.18
C ARG A 484 0.89 18.66 -52.89
N HIS A 485 0.62 17.59 -52.14
CA HIS A 485 -0.09 17.68 -50.87
C HIS A 485 0.75 18.27 -49.74
N LEU A 486 2.07 18.04 -49.72
CA LEU A 486 2.98 18.63 -48.73
C LEU A 486 3.15 20.13 -48.92
N VAL A 487 3.13 20.63 -50.15
CA VAL A 487 3.38 22.05 -50.44
C VAL A 487 2.11 22.91 -50.38
N GLN A 488 0.94 22.32 -50.63
CA GLN A 488 -0.33 23.06 -50.67
C GLN A 488 -0.64 23.88 -49.41
N PRO A 489 -0.32 23.44 -48.17
CA PRO A 489 -0.55 24.25 -46.97
C PRO A 489 0.23 25.57 -46.93
N PHE A 490 1.35 25.70 -47.65
CA PHE A 490 2.10 26.96 -47.74
C PHE A 490 1.38 28.07 -48.53
N ALA A 491 0.21 27.78 -49.13
CA ALA A 491 -0.68 28.83 -49.63
C ALA A 491 -1.22 29.73 -48.51
N ASP A 492 -1.23 29.25 -47.27
CA ASP A 492 -1.48 30.05 -46.07
C ASP A 492 -0.15 30.60 -45.53
N PRO A 493 0.08 31.93 -45.54
CA PRO A 493 1.35 32.53 -45.10
C PRO A 493 1.63 32.35 -43.60
N SER A 494 0.66 31.87 -42.81
CA SER A 494 0.88 31.51 -41.40
C SER A 494 1.51 30.13 -41.21
N VAL A 495 1.63 29.32 -42.27
CA VAL A 495 2.21 27.98 -42.22
C VAL A 495 3.72 28.05 -42.44
N GLY A 496 4.49 27.80 -41.37
CA GLY A 496 5.95 27.72 -41.42
C GLY A 496 6.52 26.32 -41.68
N ALA A 497 5.75 25.26 -41.44
CA ALA A 497 6.18 23.88 -41.64
C ALA A 497 4.99 22.94 -41.88
N VAL A 498 5.23 21.89 -42.67
CA VAL A 498 4.27 20.82 -42.96
C VAL A 498 4.93 19.48 -42.70
N ALA A 499 4.27 18.61 -41.94
CA ALA A 499 4.69 17.24 -41.73
C ALA A 499 3.72 16.29 -42.43
N GLY A 500 4.26 15.36 -43.22
CA GLY A 500 3.51 14.24 -43.77
C GLY A 500 3.31 13.13 -42.74
N ASN A 501 2.37 12.22 -43.02
CA ASN A 501 2.22 10.99 -42.25
C ASN A 501 2.95 9.85 -42.97
N ALA A 502 4.09 9.42 -42.42
CA ALA A 502 4.86 8.29 -42.94
C ALA A 502 4.18 6.97 -42.56
N LYS A 503 4.16 6.00 -43.47
CA LYS A 503 3.56 4.68 -43.21
C LYS A 503 4.57 3.59 -43.51
N VAL A 504 4.64 2.59 -42.63
CA VAL A 504 5.45 1.38 -42.86
C VAL A 504 4.92 0.63 -44.08
N GLY A 505 5.79 0.47 -45.08
CA GLY A 505 5.47 -0.24 -46.33
C GLY A 505 5.41 -1.76 -46.17
N ASN A 506 6.22 -2.34 -45.27
CA ASN A 506 6.24 -3.78 -45.00
C ASN A 506 5.46 -4.14 -43.73
N ARG A 507 4.20 -4.56 -43.88
CA ARG A 507 3.32 -4.96 -42.76
C ARG A 507 3.13 -6.46 -42.62
N ARG A 508 3.89 -7.26 -43.37
CA ARG A 508 3.68 -8.72 -43.44
C ARG A 508 4.28 -9.46 -42.25
N THR A 509 5.13 -8.80 -41.46
CA THR A 509 5.74 -9.36 -40.25
C THR A 509 5.12 -8.75 -39.00
N LEU A 510 5.17 -9.49 -37.88
CA LEU A 510 4.68 -9.01 -36.58
C LEU A 510 5.41 -7.73 -36.12
N ILE A 511 6.72 -7.66 -36.41
CA ILE A 511 7.54 -6.47 -36.15
C ILE A 511 7.06 -5.28 -37.01
N GLY A 512 6.84 -5.50 -38.32
CA GLY A 512 6.33 -4.44 -39.21
C GLY A 512 4.92 -3.97 -38.85
N ALA A 513 4.08 -4.88 -38.33
CA ALA A 513 2.75 -4.54 -37.82
C ALA A 513 2.81 -3.71 -36.52
N TRP A 514 3.74 -4.01 -35.60
CA TRP A 514 3.97 -3.19 -34.40
C TRP A 514 4.59 -1.84 -34.72
N GLN A 515 5.58 -1.78 -35.60
CA GLN A 515 6.13 -0.52 -36.09
C GLN A 515 5.05 0.37 -36.70
N HIS A 516 4.06 -0.21 -37.40
CA HIS A 516 2.96 0.58 -37.94
C HIS A 516 2.16 1.33 -36.87
N ILE A 517 1.97 0.77 -35.67
CA ILE A 517 1.23 1.42 -34.56
C ILE A 517 1.98 2.66 -34.06
N GLU A 518 3.32 2.65 -34.09
CA GLU A 518 4.15 3.78 -33.67
C GLU A 518 4.02 5.00 -34.62
N TYR A 519 3.70 4.76 -35.89
CA TYR A 519 3.54 5.79 -36.92
C TYR A 519 2.07 6.21 -37.18
N VAL A 520 1.10 5.84 -36.32
CA VAL A 520 -0.34 6.18 -36.45
C VAL A 520 -0.78 7.31 -35.55
#